data_AF-A0A1Y0EM70-F1
#
_entry.id   AF-A0A1Y0EM70-F1
#
_cell.length_a   1.000
_cell.length_b   1.000
_cell.length_c   1.000
_cell.angle_alpha   90.00
_cell.angle_beta   90.00
_cell.angle_gamma   90.00
#
_symmetry.space_group_name_H-M   'P 1'
#
loop_
_entity.id
_entity.type
_entity.pdbx_description
1 polymer ?
#
loop_
_entity_poly.entity_id
_entity_poly.type
_entity_poly.pdbx_seq_one_letter_code
_entity_poly.pdbx_strand_id
1 'polypeptide(L)'
;MNKPTNFQTILGADGRPAFVVVPYDEFLKAFEQSGELVPDAVVRLAFDGEMSPAKAWRTHLELTQAEVASRMGITQGAYAQLEASQNLRKSSREKIAAALGITPGQLDF
;
A
#
# COMPACT_ATOMS: atom_id res chain seq x y z
N MET A 1 -13.41 -19.75 -10.48
CA MET A 1 -12.37 -20.79 -10.29
C MET A 1 -11.01 -20.10 -10.42
N ASN A 2 -10.21 -20.06 -9.35
CA ASN A 2 -8.82 -19.58 -9.45
C ASN A 2 -8.03 -20.61 -10.26
N LYS A 3 -7.47 -20.20 -11.39
CA LYS A 3 -6.53 -21.02 -12.14
C LYS A 3 -5.24 -21.13 -11.30
N PRO A 4 -4.68 -22.33 -11.08
CA PRO A 4 -3.41 -22.44 -10.39
C PRO A 4 -2.35 -21.64 -11.13
N THR A 5 -1.54 -20.85 -10.40
CA THR A 5 -0.35 -20.19 -10.95
C THR A 5 0.53 -21.26 -11.57
N ASN A 6 0.91 -21.08 -12.83
CA ASN A 6 1.86 -21.95 -13.51
C ASN A 6 3.25 -21.58 -13.03
N PHE A 7 3.93 -22.50 -12.37
CA PHE A 7 5.31 -22.29 -11.92
C PHE A 7 6.13 -23.56 -12.11
N GLN A 8 7.43 -23.39 -12.28
CA GLN A 8 8.40 -24.46 -12.35
C GLN A 8 9.22 -24.47 -11.06
N THR A 9 9.32 -25.64 -10.42
CA THR A 9 10.20 -25.82 -9.26
C THR A 9 11.53 -26.43 -9.70
N ILE A 10 12.63 -25.80 -9.33
CA ILE A 10 13.99 -26.33 -9.51
C ILE A 10 14.41 -26.92 -8.15
N LEU A 11 14.71 -28.23 -8.13
CA LEU A 11 15.14 -28.92 -6.92
C LEU A 11 16.65 -28.75 -6.69
N GLY A 12 17.04 -28.65 -5.42
CA GLY A 12 18.43 -28.67 -4.97
C GLY A 12 18.99 -30.09 -4.92
N ALA A 13 20.27 -30.21 -4.60
CA ALA A 13 20.98 -31.48 -4.47
C ALA A 13 20.42 -32.40 -3.38
N ASP A 14 19.68 -31.84 -2.41
CA ASP A 14 18.96 -32.55 -1.36
C ASP A 14 17.55 -33.04 -1.77
N GLY A 15 17.17 -32.81 -3.04
CA GLY A 15 15.85 -33.14 -3.58
C GLY A 15 14.73 -32.20 -3.14
N ARG A 16 15.04 -31.11 -2.42
CA ARG A 16 14.04 -30.12 -1.97
C ARG A 16 13.95 -28.93 -2.91
N PRO A 17 12.82 -28.20 -2.97
CA PRO A 17 12.71 -26.98 -3.76
C PRO A 17 13.82 -25.97 -3.40
N ALA A 18 14.66 -25.64 -4.37
CA ALA A 18 15.68 -24.61 -4.24
C ALA A 18 15.22 -23.29 -4.87
N PHE A 19 14.52 -23.36 -6.00
CA PHE A 19 13.94 -22.19 -6.67
C PHE A 19 12.55 -22.48 -7.19
N VAL A 20 11.72 -21.43 -7.28
CA VAL A 20 10.45 -21.44 -7.99
C VAL A 20 10.51 -20.35 -9.05
N VAL A 21 10.27 -20.74 -10.30
CA VAL A 21 10.28 -19.86 -11.46
C VAL A 21 8.85 -19.68 -11.93
N VAL A 22 8.39 -18.44 -11.96
CA VAL A 22 7.08 -18.06 -12.48
C VAL A 22 7.29 -17.41 -13.84
N PRO A 23 6.55 -17.80 -14.90
CA PRO A 23 6.55 -17.08 -16.17
C PRO A 23 6.28 -15.60 -15.95
N TYR A 24 7.03 -14.74 -16.63
CA TYR A 24 7.03 -13.31 -16.34
C TYR A 24 5.65 -12.66 -16.53
N ASP A 25 4.86 -13.12 -17.51
CA ASP A 25 3.50 -12.63 -17.72
C ASP A 25 2.53 -13.03 -16.60
N GLU A 26 2.73 -14.21 -15.99
CA GLU A 26 1.99 -14.62 -14.79
C GLU A 26 2.43 -13.87 -13.54
N PHE A 27 3.74 -13.60 -13.41
CA PHE A 27 4.26 -12.74 -12.35
C PHE A 27 3.64 -11.33 -12.45
N LEU A 28 3.64 -10.72 -13.64
CA LEU A 28 3.04 -9.41 -13.85
C LEU A 28 1.54 -9.41 -13.54
N LYS A 29 0.78 -10.41 -13.97
CA LYS A 29 -0.66 -10.52 -13.63
C LYS A 29 -0.87 -10.60 -12.12
N ALA A 30 -0.09 -11.42 -11.42
CA ALA A 30 -0.18 -11.53 -9.95
C ALA A 30 0.24 -10.22 -9.26
N PHE A 31 1.27 -9.55 -9.79
CA PHE A 31 1.81 -8.31 -9.27
C PHE A 31 0.85 -7.12 -9.48
N GLU A 32 0.28 -6.98 -10.67
CA GLU A 32 -0.73 -5.96 -11.02
C GLU A 32 -2.05 -6.19 -10.28
N GLN A 33 -2.47 -7.44 -10.09
CA GLN A 33 -3.70 -7.76 -9.35
C GLN A 33 -3.61 -7.47 -7.85
N SER A 34 -2.40 -7.34 -7.31
CA SER A 34 -2.24 -7.10 -5.87
C SER A 34 -2.82 -5.75 -5.45
N GLY A 35 -2.88 -4.73 -6.33
CA GLY A 35 -3.57 -3.44 -6.12
C GLY A 35 -3.16 -2.64 -4.88
N GLU A 36 -2.22 -3.16 -4.09
CA GLU A 36 -1.86 -2.73 -2.74
C GLU A 36 -0.36 -2.50 -2.61
N LEU A 37 0.34 -2.41 -3.74
CA LEU A 37 1.78 -2.15 -3.76
C LEU A 37 2.08 -0.77 -3.16
N VAL A 38 2.93 -0.74 -2.15
CA VAL A 38 3.38 0.50 -1.51
C VAL A 38 4.78 0.84 -2.04
N PRO A 39 5.01 2.05 -2.59
CA PRO A 39 6.33 2.47 -3.03
C PRO A 39 7.35 2.42 -1.89
N ASP A 40 8.58 2.02 -2.18
CA ASP A 40 9.69 2.00 -1.20
C ASP A 40 9.84 3.36 -0.47
N ALA A 41 9.71 4.47 -1.20
CA ALA A 41 9.77 5.81 -0.61
C ALA A 41 8.71 6.03 0.48
N VAL A 42 7.50 5.50 0.31
CA VAL A 42 6.43 5.58 1.32
C VAL A 42 6.77 4.71 2.52
N VAL A 43 7.26 3.50 2.29
CA VAL A 43 7.70 2.58 3.36
C VAL A 43 8.79 3.25 4.20
N ARG A 44 9.82 3.82 3.58
CA ARG A 44 10.89 4.52 4.27
C ARG A 44 10.39 5.73 5.07
N LEU A 45 9.48 6.52 4.50
CA LEU A 45 8.88 7.64 5.23
C LEU A 45 8.11 7.17 6.48
N ALA A 46 7.40 6.05 6.39
CA ALA A 46 6.61 5.53 7.50
C ALA A 46 7.47 4.90 8.60
N PHE A 47 8.42 4.03 8.23
CA PHE A 47 9.22 3.27 9.17
C PHE A 47 10.47 4.05 9.65
N ASP A 48 11.27 4.61 8.73
CA ASP A 48 12.49 5.35 9.09
C ASP A 48 12.16 6.75 9.60
N GLY A 49 11.11 7.37 9.03
CA GLY A 49 10.67 8.72 9.37
C GLY A 49 9.61 8.79 10.49
N GLU A 50 9.22 7.65 11.07
CA GLU A 50 8.18 7.52 12.09
C GLU A 50 6.85 8.23 11.73
N MET A 51 6.54 8.29 10.43
CA MET A 51 5.29 8.89 9.95
C MET A 51 4.15 7.89 9.98
N SER A 52 2.93 8.35 10.26
CA SER A 52 1.75 7.51 10.01
C SER A 52 1.65 7.17 8.51
N PRO A 53 1.02 6.04 8.14
CA PRO A 53 0.83 5.66 6.74
C PRO A 53 0.18 6.78 5.90
N ALA A 54 -0.83 7.45 6.48
CA ALA A 54 -1.50 8.58 5.82
C ALA A 54 -0.55 9.75 5.55
N LYS A 55 0.32 10.09 6.52
CA LYS A 55 1.30 11.18 6.37
C LYS A 55 2.41 10.83 5.39
N ALA A 56 2.88 9.59 5.40
CA ALA A 56 3.88 9.09 4.46
C ALA A 56 3.38 9.19 3.02
N TRP A 57 2.16 8.70 2.75
CA TRP A 57 1.53 8.83 1.44
C TRP A 57 1.29 10.28 1.02
N ARG A 58 0.74 11.11 1.91
CA ARG A 58 0.53 12.53 1.61
C ARG A 58 1.85 13.22 1.22
N THR A 59 2.92 12.92 1.95
CA THR A 59 4.25 13.49 1.69
C THR A 59 4.84 13.00 0.37
N HIS A 60 4.70 11.70 0.07
CA HIS A 60 5.14 11.14 -1.21
C HIS A 60 4.37 11.71 -2.41
N LEU A 61 3.09 12.00 -2.24
CA LEU A 61 2.23 12.63 -3.26
C LEU A 61 2.35 14.17 -3.30
N GLU A 62 3.23 14.75 -2.48
CA GLU A 62 3.48 16.19 -2.37
C GLU A 62 2.21 17.02 -2.05
N LEU A 63 1.26 16.42 -1.34
CA LEU A 63 0.01 17.07 -0.94
C LEU A 63 0.13 17.76 0.42
N THR A 64 -0.61 18.84 0.62
CA THR A 64 -0.76 19.50 1.91
C THR A 64 -1.94 18.91 2.69
N GLN A 65 -1.95 19.09 4.02
CA GLN A 65 -3.09 18.69 4.85
C GLN A 65 -4.39 19.39 4.42
N ALA A 66 -4.30 20.65 3.96
CA ALA A 66 -5.45 21.40 3.49
C ALA A 66 -6.05 20.83 2.21
N GLU A 67 -5.22 20.38 1.26
CA GLU A 67 -5.68 19.75 0.02
C GLU A 67 -6.38 18.42 0.28
N VAL A 68 -5.79 17.56 1.12
CA VAL A 68 -6.44 16.27 1.44
C VAL A 68 -7.74 16.50 2.23
N ALA A 69 -7.75 17.44 3.17
CA ALA A 69 -8.96 17.82 3.91
C ALA A 69 -10.06 18.34 2.96
N SER A 70 -9.69 19.18 1.98
CA SER A 70 -10.61 19.68 0.95
C SER A 70 -11.19 18.55 0.10
N ARG A 71 -10.36 17.59 -0.34
CA ARG A 71 -10.82 16.40 -1.07
C ARG A 71 -11.77 15.52 -0.23
N MET A 72 -11.56 15.48 1.08
CA MET A 72 -12.43 14.76 2.02
C MET A 72 -13.70 15.54 2.42
N GLY A 73 -13.79 16.84 2.10
CA GLY A 73 -14.89 17.71 2.53
C GLY A 73 -14.91 17.98 4.05
N ILE A 74 -13.74 18.00 4.70
CA ILE A 74 -13.59 18.27 6.14
C ILE A 74 -12.64 19.44 6.39
N THR A 75 -12.56 19.90 7.65
CA THR A 75 -11.61 20.94 8.02
C THR A 75 -10.17 20.40 8.07
N GLN A 76 -9.18 21.25 7.82
CA GLN A 76 -7.76 20.88 7.91
C GLN A 76 -7.41 20.33 9.30
N GLY A 77 -7.94 20.92 10.39
CA GLY A 77 -7.72 20.43 11.75
C GLY A 77 -8.30 19.04 11.99
N ALA A 78 -9.49 18.75 11.44
CA ALA A 78 -10.07 17.40 11.52
C ALA A 78 -9.22 16.38 10.76
N TYR A 79 -8.70 16.73 9.58
CA TYR A 79 -7.78 15.87 8.86
C TYR A 79 -6.48 15.65 9.62
N ALA A 80 -5.89 16.70 10.21
CA ALA A 80 -4.65 16.58 10.99
C ALA A 80 -4.79 15.60 12.18
N GLN A 81 -5.95 15.60 12.85
CA GLN A 81 -6.25 14.62 13.90
C GLN A 81 -6.34 13.19 13.36
N LEU A 82 -6.97 13.00 12.20
CA LEU A 82 -7.05 11.69 11.55
C LEU A 82 -5.66 11.22 11.09
N GLU A 83 -4.89 12.09 10.46
CA GLU A 83 -3.54 11.79 9.96
C GLU A 83 -2.59 11.40 11.10
N ALA A 84 -2.70 12.03 12.27
CA ALA A 84 -1.89 11.68 13.44
C ALA A 84 -2.24 10.31 14.06
N SER A 85 -3.38 9.70 13.68
CA SER A 85 -3.80 8.41 14.22
C SER A 85 -3.10 7.26 13.51
N GLN A 86 -2.44 6.39 14.29
CA GLN A 86 -1.86 5.14 13.77
C GLN A 86 -2.93 4.08 13.47
N ASN A 87 -4.05 4.09 14.20
CA ASN A 87 -5.13 3.11 14.06
C ASN A 87 -6.40 3.78 13.55
N LEU A 88 -6.45 4.01 12.25
CA LEU A 88 -7.64 4.55 11.59
C LEU A 88 -8.79 3.54 11.58
N ARG A 89 -9.99 3.99 11.93
CA ARG A 89 -11.22 3.22 11.68
C ARG A 89 -11.36 2.96 10.19
N LYS A 90 -11.94 1.81 9.82
CA LYS A 90 -12.17 1.41 8.42
C LYS A 90 -12.77 2.53 7.57
N SER A 91 -13.83 3.18 8.06
CA SER A 91 -14.50 4.27 7.33
C SER A 91 -13.62 5.51 7.12
N SER A 92 -12.75 5.85 8.07
CA SER A 92 -11.81 6.96 7.92
C SER A 92 -10.69 6.59 6.94
N ARG A 93 -10.18 5.35 7.02
CA ARG A 93 -9.15 4.83 6.12
C ARG A 93 -9.63 4.85 4.67
N GLU A 94 -10.85 4.39 4.40
CA GLU A 94 -11.46 4.41 3.07
C GLU A 94 -11.56 5.84 2.50
N LYS A 95 -11.99 6.81 3.32
CA LYS A 95 -12.10 8.21 2.88
C LYS A 95 -10.74 8.85 2.63
N ILE A 96 -9.74 8.57 3.47
CA ILE A 96 -8.38 9.08 3.30
C ILE A 96 -7.75 8.48 2.05
N ALA A 97 -7.87 7.16 1.85
CA ALA A 97 -7.38 6.47 0.67
C ALA A 97 -7.99 7.06 -0.62
N ALA A 98 -9.31 7.27 -0.63
CA ALA A 98 -9.99 7.91 -1.76
C ALA A 98 -9.48 9.34 -2.03
N ALA A 99 -9.24 10.13 -0.99
CA ALA A 99 -8.71 11.50 -1.14
C ALA A 99 -7.25 11.54 -1.66
N LEU A 100 -6.46 10.52 -1.31
CA LEU A 100 -5.08 10.36 -1.77
C LEU A 100 -4.99 9.66 -3.15
N GLY A 101 -6.08 9.04 -3.64
CA GLY A 101 -6.10 8.32 -4.91
C GLY A 101 -5.44 6.93 -4.83
N ILE A 102 -5.47 6.31 -3.66
CA ILE A 102 -4.87 5.00 -3.37
C ILE A 102 -5.93 4.01 -2.86
N THR A 103 -5.58 2.74 -2.72
CA THR A 103 -6.47 1.74 -2.11
C THR A 103 -6.38 1.77 -0.58
N PRO A 104 -7.42 1.39 0.16
CA PRO A 104 -7.38 1.35 1.62
C PRO A 104 -6.32 0.40 2.19
N GLY A 105 -5.98 -0.68 1.47
CA GLY A 105 -4.93 -1.63 1.86
C GLY A 105 -3.53 -0.99 1.87
N GLN A 106 -3.30 0.01 1.02
CA GLN A 106 -2.07 0.80 1.03
C GLN A 106 -1.91 1.70 2.26
N LEU A 107 -2.87 1.74 3.19
CA LEU A 107 -2.77 2.45 4.47
C LEU A 107 -2.72 1.49 5.67
N ASP A 108 -2.61 0.18 5.44
CA ASP A 108 -2.72 -0.86 6.47
C ASP A 108 -1.36 -1.54 6.72
N PHE A 109 -0.42 -0.76 7.25
CA PHE A 109 0.91 -1.24 7.66
C PHE A 109 1.46 -0.43 8.85
#